data_AF-A0A015W0M8-F1
#
_entry.id   AF-A0A015W0M8-F1
#
_cell.length_a   1.000
_cell.length_b   1.000
_cell.length_c   1.000
_cell.angle_alpha   90.00
_cell.angle_beta   90.00
_cell.angle_gamma   90.00
#
_symmetry.space_group_name_H-M   'P 1'
#
loop_
_entity.id
_entity.type
_entity.pdbx_description
1 polymer ?
#
loop_
_entity_poly.entity_id
_entity_poly.type
_entity_poly.pdbx_seq_one_letter_code
_entity_poly.pdbx_strand_id
1 'polypeptide(L)'
;MHKVYLKPGKEDSLKRFHPWIFSGAIAHFDGEPEEGEVVEVYTSKKEFIAKGHFQIGSIAVRVLSFKQEEINHDFWKHKLEVAYDMRRSIGIATNPTNNTYRLVHGEGDNLPGLVIDVYARTAVMQAHSAGMHVDRMAIAEALSEVMGDQIENIYYKSETTLPFKADLFPENGFLKGGSSDNIAQEYGLKFHVDWLKGQKTGFFVDQRENRALLERYAKGRSVLNMFCYTGGFSFYAMRGGAKQVHSVDSSAKAIDLTNKNVELNFPGDTRHAAFAEDAFKYLDRMGDQYDLIILDPPAFAKHKDALRNALQGYRKLNAKAFEKIKPGGILFTFSCSQVVTKDNFRTAVFTAAAMSGRSVRILHQLTQPADHPVNIYHPEGEYLKGLVLYVE
;
A
#
# COMPACT_ATOMS: atom_id res chain seq x y z
N MET A 1 -29.92 9.96 14.92
CA MET A 1 -28.81 10.13 13.97
C MET A 1 -28.45 11.60 13.93
N HIS A 2 -27.22 11.92 14.31
CA HIS A 2 -26.72 13.29 14.35
C HIS A 2 -26.58 13.89 12.94
N LYS A 3 -26.71 15.22 12.84
CA LYS A 3 -26.60 15.94 11.57
C LYS A 3 -25.43 16.91 11.58
N VAL A 4 -24.77 17.04 10.44
CA VAL A 4 -23.66 17.96 10.22
C VAL A 4 -24.06 18.95 9.13
N TYR A 5 -23.96 20.24 9.40
CA TYR A 5 -24.26 21.28 8.43
C TYR A 5 -22.99 21.92 7.89
N LEU A 6 -22.86 22.00 6.57
CA LEU A 6 -21.72 22.62 5.90
C LEU A 6 -21.84 24.14 5.84
N LYS A 7 -20.69 24.83 5.85
CA LYS A 7 -20.61 26.26 5.54
C LYS A 7 -21.05 26.50 4.08
N PRO A 8 -21.61 27.69 3.75
CA PRO A 8 -21.98 28.01 2.38
C PRO A 8 -20.84 27.83 1.38
N GLY A 9 -21.10 27.11 0.28
CA GLY A 9 -20.13 26.84 -0.79
C GLY A 9 -19.11 25.74 -0.47
N LYS A 10 -19.19 25.10 0.71
CA LYS A 10 -18.29 23.99 1.07
C LYS A 10 -18.82 22.62 0.65
N GLU A 11 -19.97 22.57 0.00
CA GLU A 11 -20.54 21.36 -0.58
C GLU A 11 -19.99 21.00 -1.98
N ASP A 12 -19.22 21.88 -2.62
CA ASP A 12 -18.78 21.71 -4.01
C ASP A 12 -17.88 20.48 -4.24
N SER A 13 -17.08 20.10 -3.24
CA SER A 13 -16.29 18.86 -3.32
C SER A 13 -17.17 17.62 -3.26
N LEU A 14 -18.23 17.63 -2.44
CA LEU A 14 -19.18 16.52 -2.33
C LEU A 14 -20.07 16.40 -3.56
N LYS A 15 -20.45 17.51 -4.20
CA LYS A 15 -21.13 17.49 -5.51
C LYS A 15 -20.28 16.84 -6.61
N ARG A 16 -18.97 16.77 -6.41
CA ARG A 16 -18.00 16.03 -7.24
C ARG A 16 -17.58 14.70 -6.62
N PHE A 17 -18.37 14.19 -5.67
CA PHE A 17 -18.22 12.88 -5.03
C PHE A 17 -16.92 12.68 -4.24
N HIS A 18 -16.27 13.77 -3.79
CA HIS A 18 -15.09 13.66 -2.94
C HIS A 18 -15.46 13.04 -1.58
N PRO A 19 -14.76 11.99 -1.10
CA PRO A 19 -15.18 11.21 0.06
C PRO A 19 -14.84 11.87 1.42
N TRP A 20 -14.07 12.95 1.43
CA TRP A 20 -13.68 13.63 2.67
C TRP A 20 -14.36 14.98 2.85
N ILE A 21 -14.79 15.22 4.08
CA ILE A 21 -15.23 16.52 4.58
C ILE A 21 -14.23 16.98 5.64
N PHE A 22 -13.56 18.10 5.38
CA PHE A 22 -12.60 18.66 6.31
C PHE A 22 -13.31 19.41 7.44
N SER A 23 -12.75 19.40 8.66
CA SER A 23 -13.34 20.10 9.81
C SER A 23 -13.60 21.59 9.56
N GLY A 24 -12.72 22.26 8.81
CA GLY A 24 -12.90 23.65 8.41
C GLY A 24 -14.13 23.93 7.51
N ALA A 25 -14.71 22.90 6.89
CA ALA A 25 -15.92 22.99 6.06
C ALA A 25 -17.23 22.97 6.87
N ILE A 26 -17.18 22.50 8.12
CA ILE A 26 -18.37 22.33 8.96
C ILE A 26 -18.76 23.66 9.61
N ALA A 27 -20.05 23.99 9.59
CA ALA A 27 -20.63 25.15 10.23
C ALA A 27 -21.06 24.83 11.67
N HIS A 28 -21.86 23.77 11.85
CA HIS A 28 -22.29 23.29 13.16
C HIS A 28 -22.78 21.83 13.06
N PHE A 29 -23.00 21.22 14.22
CA PHE A 29 -23.61 19.91 14.41
C PHE A 29 -24.96 20.07 15.10
N ASP A 30 -25.95 19.28 14.73
CA ASP A 30 -27.16 19.07 15.53
C ASP A 30 -26.90 17.86 16.44
N GLY A 31 -26.63 18.16 17.72
CA GLY A 31 -26.20 17.21 18.74
C GLY A 31 -24.68 17.00 18.77
N GLU A 32 -24.24 15.99 19.51
CA GLU A 32 -22.84 15.73 19.81
C GLU A 32 -22.48 14.30 19.38
N PRO A 33 -22.14 14.07 18.10
CA PRO A 33 -21.82 12.73 17.62
C PRO A 33 -20.53 12.20 18.27
N GLU A 34 -20.53 10.92 18.60
CA GLU A 34 -19.33 10.22 19.07
C GLU A 34 -18.40 9.89 17.90
N GLU A 35 -17.09 9.76 18.17
CA GLU A 35 -16.16 9.35 17.13
C GLU A 35 -16.50 7.96 16.58
N GLY A 36 -16.59 7.87 15.26
CA GLY A 36 -16.98 6.68 14.53
C GLY A 36 -18.48 6.57 14.29
N GLU A 37 -19.32 7.41 14.90
CA GLU A 37 -20.75 7.40 14.64
C GLU A 37 -21.05 7.80 13.19
N VAL A 38 -22.07 7.18 12.60
CA VAL A 38 -22.60 7.55 11.30
C VAL A 38 -23.48 8.80 11.43
N VAL A 39 -23.11 9.86 10.72
CA VAL A 39 -23.82 11.14 10.68
C VAL A 39 -24.37 11.44 9.29
N GLU A 40 -25.47 12.19 9.24
CA GLU A 40 -25.99 12.77 8.00
C GLU A 40 -25.39 14.15 7.76
N VAL A 41 -25.10 14.47 6.51
CA VAL A 41 -24.48 15.73 6.12
C VAL A 41 -25.47 16.52 5.27
N TYR A 42 -25.61 17.79 5.61
CA TYR A 42 -26.53 18.73 4.98
C TYR A 42 -25.80 19.98 4.47
N THR A 43 -26.27 20.54 3.36
CA THR A 43 -25.80 21.82 2.83
C THR A 43 -26.24 22.98 3.75
N SER A 44 -25.71 24.18 3.51
CA SER A 44 -26.17 25.39 4.20
C SER A 44 -27.65 25.72 3.96
N LYS A 45 -28.25 25.16 2.89
CA LYS A 45 -29.68 25.24 2.57
C LYS A 45 -30.52 24.13 3.20
N LYS A 46 -29.93 23.31 4.07
CA LYS A 46 -30.57 22.17 4.75
C LYS A 46 -31.01 21.05 3.80
N GLU A 47 -30.31 20.89 2.68
CA GLU A 47 -30.52 19.78 1.74
C GLU A 47 -29.54 18.65 2.09
N PHE A 48 -30.00 17.40 2.11
CA PHE A 48 -29.14 16.24 2.33
C PHE A 48 -28.11 16.12 1.19
N ILE A 49 -26.86 15.74 1.52
CA ILE A 49 -25.81 15.54 0.52
C ILE A 49 -24.99 14.27 0.71
N ALA A 50 -24.83 13.77 1.94
CA ALA A 50 -24.04 12.58 2.20
C ALA A 50 -24.34 11.97 3.58
N LYS A 51 -23.87 10.74 3.78
CA LYS A 51 -23.83 10.04 5.06
C LYS A 51 -22.44 9.43 5.25
N GLY A 52 -21.89 9.51 6.46
CA GLY A 52 -20.52 9.08 6.69
C GLY A 52 -20.13 8.97 8.16
N HIS A 53 -18.97 8.39 8.42
CA HIS A 53 -18.42 8.30 9.77
C HIS A 53 -17.84 9.64 10.20
N PHE A 54 -18.25 10.11 11.37
CA PHE A 54 -17.64 11.25 12.04
C PHE A 54 -16.34 10.87 12.75
N GLN A 55 -15.38 11.78 12.82
CA GLN A 55 -14.16 11.64 13.61
C GLN A 55 -13.61 13.02 13.95
N ILE A 56 -12.94 13.17 15.09
CA ILE A 56 -12.18 14.38 15.40
C ILE A 56 -10.86 14.34 14.63
N GLY A 57 -10.64 15.36 13.81
CA GLY A 57 -9.44 15.44 12.97
C GLY A 57 -9.53 16.51 11.89
N SER A 58 -8.51 16.54 11.02
CA SER A 58 -8.55 17.38 9.82
C SER A 58 -9.65 16.93 8.87
N ILE A 59 -9.80 15.62 8.68
CA ILE A 59 -10.92 14.97 8.00
C ILE A 59 -11.95 14.63 9.08
N ALA A 60 -13.05 15.38 9.10
CA ALA A 60 -14.08 15.29 10.13
C ALA A 60 -15.19 14.30 9.78
N VAL A 61 -15.51 14.15 8.49
CA VAL A 61 -16.46 13.12 8.03
C VAL A 61 -15.86 12.40 6.84
N ARG A 62 -15.91 11.06 6.89
CA ARG A 62 -15.57 10.16 5.79
C ARG A 62 -16.85 9.60 5.20
N VAL A 63 -17.17 9.98 3.97
CA VAL A 63 -18.45 9.68 3.30
C VAL A 63 -18.52 8.19 2.93
N LEU A 64 -19.57 7.52 3.38
CA LEU A 64 -19.91 6.13 3.04
C LEU A 64 -20.89 6.06 1.87
N SER A 65 -21.82 7.02 1.82
CA SER A 65 -22.82 7.15 0.75
C SER A 65 -23.20 8.59 0.47
N PHE A 66 -23.48 8.88 -0.81
CA PHE A 66 -24.11 10.13 -1.26
C PHE A 66 -25.64 9.99 -1.40
N LYS A 67 -26.19 8.82 -1.04
CA LYS A 67 -27.63 8.54 -1.03
C LYS A 67 -28.14 8.49 0.40
N GLN A 68 -29.42 8.79 0.57
CA GLN A 68 -30.08 8.65 1.86
C GLN A 68 -30.49 7.18 2.04
N GLU A 69 -29.55 6.38 2.55
CA GLU A 69 -29.73 4.95 2.82
C GLU A 69 -29.24 4.58 4.23
N GLU A 70 -29.62 3.40 4.69
CA GLU A 70 -29.15 2.86 5.96
C GLU A 70 -27.75 2.25 5.81
N ILE A 71 -26.91 2.45 6.81
CA ILE A 71 -25.58 1.82 6.89
C ILE A 71 -25.74 0.63 7.83
N ASN A 72 -26.28 -0.46 7.29
CA ASN A 72 -26.57 -1.70 8.01
C ASN A 72 -25.73 -2.86 7.43
N HIS A 73 -26.03 -4.09 7.83
CA HIS A 73 -25.31 -5.27 7.34
C HIS A 73 -25.35 -5.40 5.80
N ASP A 74 -26.52 -5.21 5.18
CA ASP A 74 -26.69 -5.30 3.72
C ASP A 74 -25.86 -4.25 2.97
N PHE A 75 -25.72 -3.05 3.55
CA PHE A 75 -24.83 -2.01 3.01
C PHE A 75 -23.38 -2.49 2.97
N TRP A 76 -22.86 -3.05 4.07
CA TRP A 76 -21.48 -3.54 4.12
C TRP A 76 -21.26 -4.71 3.17
N LYS A 77 -22.19 -5.66 3.15
CA LYS A 77 -22.17 -6.81 2.23
C LYS A 77 -22.11 -6.33 0.79
N HIS A 78 -23.02 -5.45 0.38
CA HIS A 78 -23.03 -4.91 -0.97
C HIS A 78 -21.72 -4.20 -1.35
N LYS A 79 -21.16 -3.37 -0.46
CA LYS A 79 -19.89 -2.69 -0.71
C LYS A 79 -18.72 -3.66 -0.89
N LEU A 80 -18.68 -4.72 -0.07
CA LEU A 80 -17.67 -5.77 -0.14
C LEU A 80 -17.83 -6.64 -1.39
N GLU A 81 -19.07 -6.95 -1.81
CA GLU A 81 -19.36 -7.63 -3.08
C GLU A 81 -18.83 -6.83 -4.25
N VAL A 82 -19.10 -5.52 -4.31
CA VAL A 82 -18.60 -4.64 -5.38
C VAL A 82 -17.06 -4.61 -5.40
N ALA A 83 -16.42 -4.52 -4.24
CA ALA A 83 -14.96 -4.54 -4.14
C ALA A 83 -14.37 -5.88 -4.61
N TYR A 84 -15.00 -6.99 -4.23
CA TYR A 84 -14.61 -8.34 -4.65
C TYR A 84 -14.81 -8.55 -6.15
N ASP A 85 -15.95 -8.12 -6.69
CA ASP A 85 -16.29 -8.19 -8.12
C ASP A 85 -15.28 -7.46 -8.97
N MET A 86 -14.80 -6.30 -8.53
CA MET A 86 -13.70 -5.61 -9.20
C MET A 86 -12.46 -6.51 -9.28
N ARG A 87 -12.04 -7.13 -8.16
CA ARG A 87 -10.87 -8.03 -8.14
C ARG A 87 -11.08 -9.28 -8.99
N ARG A 88 -12.30 -9.82 -9.05
CA ARG A 88 -12.66 -10.91 -9.98
C ARG A 88 -12.57 -10.44 -11.44
N SER A 89 -13.05 -9.24 -11.75
CA SER A 89 -13.07 -8.69 -13.11
C SER A 89 -11.67 -8.45 -13.70
N ILE A 90 -10.71 -8.03 -12.86
CA ILE A 90 -9.30 -7.89 -13.25
C ILE A 90 -8.53 -9.21 -13.17
N GLY A 91 -9.20 -10.30 -12.78
CA GLY A 91 -8.67 -11.67 -12.74
C GLY A 91 -7.75 -11.97 -11.57
N ILE A 92 -7.52 -11.05 -10.63
CA ILE A 92 -6.55 -11.27 -9.55
C ILE A 92 -7.07 -12.23 -8.46
N ALA A 93 -8.37 -12.16 -8.16
CA ALA A 93 -9.01 -13.03 -7.17
C ALA A 93 -9.29 -14.45 -7.69
N THR A 94 -9.23 -14.66 -9.01
CA THR A 94 -9.52 -15.94 -9.66
C THR A 94 -8.29 -16.56 -10.32
N ASN A 95 -7.10 -15.98 -10.11
CA ASN A 95 -5.87 -16.47 -10.72
C ASN A 95 -5.36 -17.72 -9.99
N PRO A 96 -5.21 -18.87 -10.67
CA PRO A 96 -4.85 -20.14 -10.01
C PRO A 96 -3.43 -20.16 -9.42
N THR A 97 -2.60 -19.19 -9.79
CA THR A 97 -1.22 -19.04 -9.30
C THR A 97 -1.07 -17.85 -8.36
N ASN A 98 -2.16 -17.19 -7.98
CA ASN A 98 -2.13 -16.04 -7.09
C ASN A 98 -3.30 -16.10 -6.11
N ASN A 99 -3.00 -16.28 -4.82
CA ASN A 99 -3.99 -16.23 -3.74
C ASN A 99 -3.72 -15.05 -2.78
N THR A 100 -3.06 -14.00 -3.28
CA THR A 100 -2.76 -12.80 -2.51
C THR A 100 -3.07 -11.52 -3.27
N TYR A 101 -3.84 -10.64 -2.65
CA TYR A 101 -4.26 -9.37 -3.26
C TYR A 101 -4.88 -8.46 -2.23
N ARG A 102 -4.98 -7.17 -2.57
CA ARG A 102 -5.82 -6.24 -1.81
C ARG A 102 -7.27 -6.40 -2.21
N LEU A 103 -8.14 -6.76 -1.27
CA LEU A 103 -9.59 -6.85 -1.48
C LEU A 103 -10.27 -5.48 -1.34
N VAL A 104 -9.87 -4.68 -0.35
CA VAL A 104 -10.41 -3.33 -0.12
C VAL A 104 -9.27 -2.33 0.06
N HIS A 105 -9.36 -1.21 -0.66
CA HIS A 105 -8.38 -0.13 -0.69
C HIS A 105 -9.00 1.24 -0.36
N GLY A 106 -9.64 1.35 0.80
CA GLY A 106 -10.10 2.61 1.36
C GLY A 106 -11.07 3.36 0.44
N GLU A 107 -10.77 4.63 0.21
CA GLU A 107 -11.48 5.51 -0.72
C GLU A 107 -11.52 4.97 -2.15
N GLY A 108 -10.51 4.18 -2.55
CA GLY A 108 -10.43 3.50 -3.85
C GLY A 108 -11.62 2.56 -4.11
N ASP A 109 -12.19 2.00 -3.05
CA ASP A 109 -13.34 1.09 -3.08
C ASP A 109 -14.60 1.70 -2.46
N ASN A 110 -14.63 3.02 -2.28
CA ASN A 110 -15.72 3.73 -1.61
C ASN A 110 -16.01 3.20 -0.20
N LEU A 111 -14.96 2.75 0.51
CA LEU A 111 -14.95 2.32 1.90
C LEU A 111 -13.88 3.10 2.68
N PRO A 112 -14.01 4.44 2.84
CA PRO A 112 -12.92 5.29 3.31
C PRO A 112 -12.37 4.89 4.69
N GLY A 113 -11.07 4.61 4.73
CA GLY A 113 -10.39 4.17 5.95
C GLY A 113 -10.42 2.66 6.21
N LEU A 114 -10.99 1.84 5.32
CA LEU A 114 -10.91 0.37 5.43
C LEU A 114 -9.86 -0.19 4.47
N VAL A 115 -8.99 -1.05 4.97
CA VAL A 115 -8.08 -1.85 4.14
C VAL A 115 -8.29 -3.33 4.46
N ILE A 116 -8.41 -4.16 3.43
CA ILE A 116 -8.46 -5.62 3.58
C ILE A 116 -7.52 -6.23 2.56
N ASP A 117 -6.50 -6.95 3.04
CA ASP A 117 -5.63 -7.77 2.19
C ASP A 117 -5.96 -9.26 2.41
N VAL A 118 -5.95 -10.02 1.33
CA VAL A 118 -6.15 -11.48 1.36
C VAL A 118 -4.79 -12.16 1.17
N TYR A 119 -4.50 -13.11 2.04
CA TYR A 119 -3.32 -13.96 2.03
C TYR A 119 -3.74 -15.41 2.17
N ALA A 120 -3.80 -16.13 1.05
CA ALA A 120 -4.38 -17.47 0.99
C ALA A 120 -5.78 -17.49 1.64
N ARG A 121 -5.94 -18.21 2.76
CA ARG A 121 -7.22 -18.37 3.47
C ARG A 121 -7.43 -17.36 4.60
N THR A 122 -6.60 -16.34 4.70
CA THR A 122 -6.64 -15.34 5.76
C THR A 122 -6.84 -13.95 5.18
N ALA A 123 -7.92 -13.27 5.56
CA ALA A 123 -8.10 -11.85 5.33
C ALA A 123 -7.51 -11.06 6.51
N VAL A 124 -6.66 -10.08 6.22
CA VAL A 124 -6.11 -9.14 7.21
C VAL A 124 -6.81 -7.80 7.02
N MET A 125 -7.61 -7.42 8.00
CA MET A 125 -8.39 -6.18 8.00
C MET A 125 -7.71 -5.10 8.86
N GLN A 126 -7.62 -3.89 8.33
CA GLN A 126 -7.14 -2.70 9.03
C GLN A 126 -8.12 -1.55 8.90
N ALA A 127 -8.43 -0.93 10.04
CA ALA A 127 -9.13 0.34 10.10
C ALA A 127 -8.11 1.48 10.26
N HIS A 128 -8.32 2.52 9.46
CA HIS A 128 -7.59 3.79 9.48
C HIS A 128 -8.49 4.96 9.92
N SER A 129 -9.71 4.65 10.37
CA SER A 129 -10.68 5.61 10.90
C SER A 129 -11.43 5.01 12.08
N ALA A 130 -11.92 5.86 12.97
CA ALA A 130 -12.73 5.46 14.12
C ALA A 130 -13.97 4.66 13.69
N GLY A 131 -14.69 5.13 12.68
CA GLY A 131 -15.91 4.47 12.21
C GLY A 131 -15.70 3.06 11.68
N MET A 132 -14.63 2.84 10.91
CA MET A 132 -14.29 1.49 10.43
C MET A 132 -13.88 0.56 11.57
N HIS A 133 -13.32 1.10 12.67
CA HIS A 133 -13.07 0.31 13.87
C HIS A 133 -14.36 -0.04 14.61
N VAL A 134 -15.27 0.92 14.77
CA VAL A 134 -16.57 0.69 15.42
C VAL A 134 -17.35 -0.39 14.67
N ASP A 135 -17.41 -0.31 13.34
CA ASP A 135 -18.16 -1.24 12.49
C ASP A 135 -17.41 -2.55 12.16
N ARG A 136 -16.20 -2.75 12.70
CA ARG A 136 -15.32 -3.89 12.33
C ARG A 136 -15.99 -5.26 12.44
N MET A 137 -16.86 -5.46 13.42
CA MET A 137 -17.55 -6.75 13.62
C MET A 137 -18.61 -6.99 12.54
N ALA A 138 -19.42 -5.97 12.25
CA ALA A 138 -20.41 -6.03 11.16
C ALA A 138 -19.73 -6.21 9.79
N ILE A 139 -18.61 -5.52 9.56
CA ILE A 139 -17.79 -5.66 8.35
C ILE A 139 -17.20 -7.09 8.26
N ALA A 140 -16.71 -7.67 9.36
CA ALA A 140 -16.13 -9.02 9.37
C ALA A 140 -17.19 -10.11 9.11
N GLU A 141 -18.41 -9.93 9.62
CA GLU A 141 -19.55 -10.80 9.33
C GLU A 141 -19.93 -10.74 7.85
N ALA A 142 -20.15 -9.54 7.32
CA ALA A 142 -20.44 -9.33 5.89
C ALA A 142 -19.31 -9.88 5.00
N LEU A 143 -18.05 -9.65 5.36
CA LEU A 143 -16.89 -10.20 4.64
C LEU A 143 -16.90 -11.73 4.60
N SER A 144 -17.29 -12.37 5.71
CA SER A 144 -17.39 -13.83 5.79
C SER A 144 -18.43 -14.39 4.82
N GLU A 145 -19.57 -13.70 4.67
CA GLU A 145 -20.61 -14.10 3.72
C GLU A 145 -20.18 -13.92 2.27
N VAL A 146 -19.59 -12.75 1.95
CA VAL A 146 -19.17 -12.43 0.58
C VAL A 146 -18.08 -13.37 0.09
N MET A 147 -17.11 -13.67 0.94
CA MET A 147 -15.95 -14.49 0.57
C MET A 147 -16.22 -15.99 0.71
N GLY A 148 -17.21 -16.40 1.51
CA GLY A 148 -17.52 -17.81 1.75
C GLY A 148 -16.28 -18.64 2.09
N ASP A 149 -16.10 -19.77 1.40
CA ASP A 149 -14.99 -20.71 1.63
C ASP A 149 -13.61 -20.21 1.15
N GLN A 150 -13.55 -19.06 0.46
CA GLN A 150 -12.30 -18.48 0.00
C GLN A 150 -11.41 -18.04 1.17
N ILE A 151 -12.00 -17.67 2.30
CA ILE A 151 -11.28 -17.34 3.53
C ILE A 151 -11.85 -18.13 4.72
N GLU A 152 -10.97 -18.52 5.63
CA GLU A 152 -11.36 -19.14 6.90
C GLU A 152 -11.14 -18.19 8.08
N ASN A 153 -10.18 -17.28 7.95
CA ASN A 153 -9.71 -16.43 9.03
C ASN A 153 -9.85 -14.95 8.68
N ILE A 154 -10.23 -14.15 9.68
CA ILE A 154 -10.19 -12.70 9.61
C ILE A 154 -9.33 -12.21 10.77
N TYR A 155 -8.16 -11.67 10.45
CA TYR A 155 -7.26 -11.06 11.43
C TYR A 155 -7.40 -9.53 11.39
N TYR A 156 -7.67 -8.93 12.53
CA TYR A 156 -7.77 -7.48 12.69
C TYR A 156 -6.44 -6.93 13.18
N LYS A 157 -5.90 -5.94 12.46
CA LYS A 157 -4.57 -5.39 12.71
C LYS A 157 -4.57 -3.87 12.71
N SER A 158 -5.23 -3.25 13.67
CA SER A 158 -5.43 -1.78 13.66
C SER A 158 -4.86 -1.04 14.85
N GLU A 159 -4.14 -1.72 15.74
CA GLU A 159 -3.56 -1.13 16.95
C GLU A 159 -2.71 0.12 16.66
N THR A 160 -1.96 0.09 15.56
CA THR A 160 -1.02 1.17 15.18
C THR A 160 -1.51 2.09 14.07
N THR A 161 -2.70 1.84 13.52
CA THR A 161 -3.24 2.59 12.36
C THR A 161 -4.35 3.55 12.74
N LEU A 162 -4.98 3.36 13.90
CA LEU A 162 -6.04 4.24 14.38
C LEU A 162 -5.50 5.58 14.89
N PRO A 163 -6.29 6.67 14.79
CA PRO A 163 -5.92 7.96 15.35
C PRO A 163 -5.75 7.85 16.87
N PHE A 164 -4.61 8.32 17.39
CA PHE A 164 -4.27 8.27 18.82
C PHE A 164 -5.31 8.93 19.76
N LYS A 165 -6.15 9.83 19.24
CA LYS A 165 -7.13 10.58 20.03
C LYS A 165 -8.49 9.89 20.16
N ALA A 166 -8.68 8.78 19.47
CA ALA A 166 -9.89 7.98 19.59
C ALA A 166 -9.67 7.02 20.76
N ASP A 167 -10.40 7.16 21.85
CA ASP A 167 -10.34 6.29 23.05
C ASP A 167 -10.90 4.87 22.74
N LEU A 168 -10.37 4.22 21.70
CA LEU A 168 -10.89 3.00 21.08
C LEU A 168 -10.15 1.73 21.50
N PHE A 169 -9.06 1.85 22.27
CA PHE A 169 -8.22 0.76 22.79
C PHE A 169 -8.13 -0.47 21.86
N PRO A 170 -7.64 -0.31 20.61
CA PRO A 170 -7.65 -1.39 19.64
C PRO A 170 -6.69 -2.52 20.02
N GLU A 171 -7.19 -3.76 19.96
CA GLU A 171 -6.36 -4.96 20.09
C GLU A 171 -6.25 -5.67 18.74
N ASN A 172 -5.03 -6.12 18.39
CA ASN A 172 -4.83 -6.98 17.24
C ASN A 172 -5.23 -8.41 17.59
N GLY A 173 -5.92 -9.11 16.68
CA GLY A 173 -6.35 -10.47 16.93
C GLY A 173 -7.27 -11.02 15.86
N PHE A 174 -7.65 -12.29 15.98
CA PHE A 174 -8.64 -12.90 15.09
C PHE A 174 -10.04 -12.44 15.47
N LEU A 175 -10.79 -11.90 14.51
CA LEU A 175 -12.24 -11.69 14.61
C LEU A 175 -13.01 -12.95 14.20
N LYS A 176 -12.39 -13.79 13.37
CA LYS A 176 -12.90 -15.08 12.93
C LYS A 176 -11.75 -16.06 12.75
N GLY A 177 -11.97 -17.30 13.18
CA GLY A 177 -11.02 -18.40 13.01
C GLY A 177 -9.77 -18.22 13.85
N GLY A 178 -8.64 -18.70 13.32
CA GLY A 178 -7.34 -18.66 13.95
C GLY A 178 -6.39 -19.64 13.26
N SER A 179 -5.35 -19.12 12.61
CA SER A 179 -4.35 -19.93 11.93
C SER A 179 -2.94 -19.40 12.13
N SER A 180 -1.97 -20.30 12.23
CA SER A 180 -0.55 -19.99 12.14
C SER A 180 0.03 -20.20 10.73
N ASP A 181 -0.75 -20.78 9.81
CA ASP A 181 -0.32 -20.98 8.42
C ASP A 181 -0.31 -19.64 7.69
N ASN A 182 0.90 -19.15 7.43
CA ASN A 182 1.16 -17.83 6.92
C ASN A 182 1.76 -17.79 5.52
N ILE A 183 1.67 -18.88 4.77
CA ILE A 183 2.21 -18.94 3.42
C ILE A 183 1.14 -18.50 2.42
N ALA A 184 1.46 -17.46 1.64
CA ALA A 184 0.67 -17.02 0.50
C ALA A 184 1.46 -17.21 -0.81
N GLN A 185 0.78 -17.05 -1.94
CA GLN A 185 1.34 -17.22 -3.27
C GLN A 185 1.01 -16.03 -4.17
N GLU A 186 2.03 -15.51 -4.85
CA GLU A 186 1.95 -14.44 -5.84
C GLU A 186 2.57 -14.93 -7.16
N TYR A 187 1.74 -15.03 -8.21
CA TYR A 187 2.12 -15.53 -9.53
C TYR A 187 2.97 -16.80 -9.55
N GLY A 188 2.70 -17.74 -8.64
CA GLY A 188 3.41 -19.02 -8.53
C GLY A 188 4.49 -19.06 -7.46
N LEU A 189 5.02 -17.90 -7.03
CA LEU A 189 6.03 -17.80 -5.96
C LEU A 189 5.36 -17.76 -4.59
N LYS A 190 5.90 -18.49 -3.63
CA LYS A 190 5.37 -18.57 -2.26
C LYS A 190 6.14 -17.64 -1.33
N PHE A 191 5.50 -17.13 -0.29
CA PHE A 191 6.17 -16.30 0.71
C PHE A 191 5.43 -16.36 2.05
N HIS A 192 6.19 -16.18 3.12
CA HIS A 192 5.68 -16.00 4.46
C HIS A 192 5.13 -14.58 4.65
N VAL A 193 3.92 -14.49 5.19
CA VAL A 193 3.27 -13.25 5.60
C VAL A 193 3.40 -13.11 7.11
N ASP A 194 3.85 -11.96 7.59
CA ASP A 194 3.90 -11.66 9.02
C ASP A 194 2.82 -10.64 9.38
N TRP A 195 1.56 -11.08 9.47
CA TRP A 195 0.49 -10.17 9.90
C TRP A 195 0.53 -9.87 11.41
N LEU A 196 1.29 -10.61 12.22
CA LEU A 196 1.41 -10.35 13.65
C LEU A 196 2.34 -9.17 13.93
N LYS A 197 3.54 -9.18 13.34
CA LYS A 197 4.62 -8.21 13.64
C LYS A 197 5.15 -7.48 12.41
N GLY A 198 4.81 -7.92 11.20
CA GLY A 198 5.26 -7.32 9.96
C GLY A 198 4.67 -5.92 9.73
N GLN A 199 5.22 -5.18 8.78
CA GLN A 199 4.71 -3.85 8.43
C GLN A 199 3.39 -3.93 7.67
N LYS A 200 2.58 -2.85 7.70
CA LYS A 200 1.24 -2.80 7.11
C LYS A 200 0.40 -4.00 7.59
N THR A 201 -0.21 -4.73 6.66
CA THR A 201 -0.95 -5.99 6.85
C THR A 201 -0.06 -7.24 6.93
N GLY A 202 1.23 -7.13 6.60
CA GLY A 202 2.22 -8.21 6.71
C GLY A 202 3.10 -8.38 5.48
N PHE A 203 2.61 -8.01 4.30
CA PHE A 203 3.36 -8.05 3.03
C PHE A 203 2.93 -6.93 2.06
N PHE A 204 3.86 -6.45 1.24
CA PHE A 204 3.65 -5.37 0.27
C PHE A 204 3.11 -5.89 -1.07
N VAL A 205 1.80 -6.09 -1.14
CA VAL A 205 1.08 -6.50 -2.38
C VAL A 205 1.02 -5.39 -3.43
N ASP A 206 1.25 -4.14 -3.04
CA ASP A 206 1.30 -2.94 -3.90
C ASP A 206 2.48 -2.91 -4.89
N GLN A 207 3.45 -3.82 -4.76
CA GLN A 207 4.59 -3.94 -5.66
C GLN A 207 4.50 -5.17 -6.60
N ARG A 208 3.39 -5.92 -6.58
CA ARG A 208 3.22 -7.18 -7.34
C ARG A 208 3.59 -7.07 -8.82
N GLU A 209 2.94 -6.14 -9.54
CA GLU A 209 3.19 -6.00 -10.98
C GLU A 209 4.60 -5.49 -11.28
N ASN A 210 5.18 -4.71 -10.36
CA ASN A 210 6.53 -4.21 -10.48
C ASN A 210 7.56 -5.33 -10.29
N ARG A 211 7.31 -6.28 -9.38
CA ARG A 211 8.10 -7.52 -9.21
C ARG A 211 8.03 -8.40 -10.46
N ALA A 212 6.83 -8.63 -10.98
CA ALA A 212 6.62 -9.37 -12.22
C ALA A 212 7.29 -8.70 -13.44
N LEU A 213 7.29 -7.36 -13.51
CA LEU A 213 8.03 -6.65 -14.55
C LEU A 213 9.54 -6.84 -14.40
N LEU A 214 10.07 -6.74 -13.17
CA LEU A 214 11.49 -6.90 -12.89
C LEU A 214 12.04 -8.26 -13.34
N GLU A 215 11.26 -9.33 -13.17
CA GLU A 215 11.62 -10.67 -13.62
C GLU A 215 12.01 -10.72 -15.10
N ARG A 216 11.34 -9.95 -15.96
CA ARG A 216 11.64 -9.88 -17.41
C ARG A 216 13.02 -9.27 -17.69
N TYR A 217 13.54 -8.50 -16.75
CA TYR A 217 14.85 -7.87 -16.81
C TYR A 217 15.92 -8.63 -16.03
N ALA A 218 15.62 -9.75 -15.37
CA ALA A 218 16.57 -10.40 -14.48
C ALA A 218 17.58 -11.34 -15.19
N LYS A 219 17.20 -11.94 -16.33
CA LYS A 219 17.98 -13.00 -16.99
C LYS A 219 19.44 -12.63 -17.22
N GLY A 220 20.36 -13.43 -16.65
CA GLY A 220 21.82 -13.28 -16.80
C GLY A 220 22.44 -12.07 -16.07
N ARG A 221 21.64 -11.30 -15.33
CA ARG A 221 22.09 -10.09 -14.61
C ARG A 221 22.49 -10.41 -13.17
N SER A 222 23.49 -9.69 -12.66
CA SER A 222 23.75 -9.57 -11.22
C SER A 222 22.83 -8.50 -10.65
N VAL A 223 21.95 -8.91 -9.72
CA VAL A 223 20.86 -8.09 -9.20
C VAL A 223 21.15 -7.64 -7.78
N LEU A 224 20.93 -6.36 -7.49
CA LEU A 224 20.95 -5.80 -6.14
C LEU A 224 19.57 -5.29 -5.76
N ASN A 225 18.96 -5.88 -4.74
CA ASN A 225 17.72 -5.44 -4.14
C ASN A 225 17.99 -4.67 -2.85
N MET A 226 17.94 -3.34 -2.90
CA MET A 226 18.10 -2.47 -1.73
C MET A 226 16.74 -2.22 -1.06
N PHE A 227 16.74 -2.18 0.27
CA PHE A 227 15.51 -2.09 1.08
C PHE A 227 14.60 -3.29 0.81
N CYS A 228 15.21 -4.48 0.77
CA CYS A 228 14.58 -5.68 0.23
C CYS A 228 13.40 -6.19 1.06
N TYR A 229 13.24 -5.72 2.30
CA TYR A 229 12.26 -6.21 3.26
C TYR A 229 12.32 -7.74 3.34
N THR A 230 11.30 -8.45 2.85
CA THR A 230 11.16 -9.91 2.92
C THR A 230 11.54 -10.60 1.61
N GLY A 231 12.26 -9.91 0.72
CA GLY A 231 12.90 -10.49 -0.46
C GLY A 231 12.04 -10.53 -1.72
N GLY A 232 10.92 -9.79 -1.75
CA GLY A 232 9.95 -9.79 -2.87
C GLY A 232 10.58 -9.73 -4.26
N PHE A 233 11.32 -8.66 -4.56
CA PHE A 233 12.02 -8.54 -5.84
C PHE A 233 13.13 -9.58 -6.03
N SER A 234 13.73 -10.07 -4.94
CA SER A 234 14.87 -10.99 -4.99
C SER A 234 14.47 -12.35 -5.55
N PHE A 235 13.40 -12.97 -5.03
CA PHE A 235 12.97 -14.28 -5.51
C PHE A 235 12.29 -14.21 -6.90
N TYR A 236 11.72 -13.06 -7.29
CA TYR A 236 11.34 -12.80 -8.68
C TYR A 236 12.55 -12.72 -9.62
N ALA A 237 13.63 -12.04 -9.19
CA ALA A 237 14.86 -11.99 -9.96
C ALA A 237 15.49 -13.38 -10.14
N MET A 238 15.48 -14.20 -9.09
CA MET A 238 15.96 -15.59 -9.16
C MET A 238 15.14 -16.43 -10.15
N ARG A 239 13.81 -16.34 -10.10
CA ARG A 239 12.91 -17.00 -11.06
C ARG A 239 13.19 -16.56 -12.49
N GLY A 240 13.42 -15.26 -12.70
CA GLY A 240 13.76 -14.67 -13.99
C GLY A 240 15.15 -15.03 -14.52
N GLY A 241 15.92 -15.86 -13.81
CA GLY A 241 17.21 -16.35 -14.27
C GLY A 241 18.37 -15.39 -14.01
N ALA A 242 18.29 -14.56 -12.97
CA ALA A 242 19.45 -13.81 -12.49
C ALA A 242 20.62 -14.76 -12.19
N LYS A 243 21.85 -14.34 -12.52
CA LYS A 243 23.06 -15.14 -12.19
C LYS A 243 23.47 -14.98 -10.72
N GLN A 244 23.08 -13.86 -10.11
CA GLN A 244 23.37 -13.51 -8.72
C GLN A 244 22.30 -12.54 -8.23
N VAL A 245 21.86 -12.69 -6.98
CA VAL A 245 20.89 -11.78 -6.34
C VAL A 245 21.35 -11.44 -4.93
N HIS A 246 21.68 -10.18 -4.70
CA HIS A 246 22.00 -9.66 -3.37
C HIS A 246 20.83 -8.86 -2.81
N SER A 247 20.47 -9.12 -1.56
CA SER A 247 19.37 -8.46 -0.87
C SER A 247 19.89 -7.71 0.35
N VAL A 248 19.53 -6.44 0.51
CA VAL A 248 20.04 -5.60 1.60
C VAL A 248 18.88 -4.96 2.32
N ASP A 249 18.85 -5.09 3.65
CA ASP A 249 17.90 -4.41 4.52
C ASP A 249 18.53 -4.15 5.88
N SER A 250 18.18 -3.05 6.54
CA SER A 250 18.66 -2.76 7.89
C SER A 250 18.10 -3.70 8.97
N SER A 251 16.98 -4.37 8.70
CA SER A 251 16.31 -5.26 9.64
C SER A 251 16.81 -6.70 9.51
N ALA A 252 17.54 -7.18 10.51
CA ALA A 252 17.95 -8.59 10.60
C ALA A 252 16.74 -9.55 10.50
N LYS A 253 15.61 -9.20 11.13
CA LYS A 253 14.37 -10.00 11.05
C LYS A 253 13.83 -10.10 9.62
N ALA A 254 13.93 -9.02 8.85
CA ALA A 254 13.49 -9.00 7.46
C ALA A 254 14.43 -9.85 6.57
N ILE A 255 15.73 -9.81 6.85
CA ILE A 255 16.73 -10.67 6.21
C ILE A 255 16.52 -12.15 6.53
N ASP A 256 16.20 -12.50 7.78
CA ASP A 256 15.85 -13.87 8.16
C ASP A 256 14.63 -14.37 7.37
N LEU A 257 13.61 -13.52 7.20
CA LEU A 257 12.43 -13.88 6.40
C LEU A 257 12.74 -13.93 4.90
N THR A 258 13.62 -13.06 4.41
CA THR A 258 14.13 -13.10 3.03
C THR A 258 14.78 -14.44 2.74
N ASN A 259 15.67 -14.91 3.62
CA ASN A 259 16.33 -16.21 3.46
C ASN A 259 15.33 -17.37 3.48
N LYS A 260 14.35 -17.35 4.39
CA LYS A 260 13.26 -18.35 4.42
C LYS A 260 12.42 -18.35 3.15
N ASN A 261 12.08 -17.17 2.62
CA ASN A 261 11.32 -17.03 1.39
C ASN A 261 12.11 -17.50 0.15
N VAL A 262 13.42 -17.26 0.12
CA VAL A 262 14.28 -17.80 -0.96
C VAL A 262 14.33 -19.32 -0.88
N GLU A 263 14.62 -19.90 0.28
CA GLU A 263 14.67 -21.35 0.48
C GLU A 263 13.33 -22.02 0.14
N LEU A 264 12.20 -21.38 0.46
CA LEU A 264 10.86 -21.85 0.13
C LEU A 264 10.60 -22.01 -1.38
N ASN A 265 11.26 -21.21 -2.22
CA ASN A 265 11.07 -21.24 -3.68
C ASN A 265 12.23 -21.88 -4.45
N PHE A 266 13.45 -21.79 -3.91
CA PHE A 266 14.70 -22.18 -4.56
C PHE A 266 15.61 -22.91 -3.56
N PRO A 267 15.19 -24.09 -3.05
CA PRO A 267 15.91 -24.77 -1.98
C PRO A 267 17.35 -25.10 -2.39
N GLY A 268 18.32 -24.68 -1.59
CA GLY A 268 19.74 -24.91 -1.84
C GLY A 268 20.37 -24.11 -2.98
N ASP A 269 19.66 -23.14 -3.57
CA ASP A 269 20.21 -22.31 -4.64
C ASP A 269 21.21 -21.27 -4.08
N THR A 270 22.47 -21.35 -4.53
CA THR A 270 23.56 -20.52 -4.03
C THR A 270 23.68 -19.16 -4.71
N ARG A 271 22.77 -18.81 -5.64
CA ARG A 271 22.83 -17.52 -6.35
C ARG A 271 22.44 -16.32 -5.48
N HIS A 272 21.80 -16.56 -4.34
CA HIS A 272 21.32 -15.51 -3.45
C HIS A 272 22.19 -15.31 -2.22
N ALA A 273 22.35 -14.06 -1.82
CA ALA A 273 22.90 -13.67 -0.52
C ALA A 273 22.12 -12.48 0.05
N ALA A 274 21.96 -12.43 1.37
CA ALA A 274 21.26 -11.35 2.05
C ALA A 274 22.10 -10.74 3.17
N PHE A 275 22.02 -9.41 3.32
CA PHE A 275 22.86 -8.63 4.20
C PHE A 275 22.02 -7.72 5.10
N ALA A 276 22.14 -7.92 6.41
CA ALA A 276 21.51 -7.07 7.43
C ALA A 276 22.39 -5.82 7.66
N GLU A 277 22.24 -4.80 6.82
CA GLU A 277 23.08 -3.61 6.82
C GLU A 277 22.32 -2.36 6.42
N ASP A 278 22.79 -1.20 6.88
CA ASP A 278 22.29 0.09 6.41
C ASP A 278 22.48 0.22 4.89
N ALA A 279 21.40 0.60 4.21
CA ALA A 279 21.37 0.66 2.75
C ALA A 279 22.37 1.68 2.18
N PHE A 280 22.54 2.85 2.82
CA PHE A 280 23.48 3.86 2.33
C PHE A 280 24.92 3.41 2.54
N LYS A 281 25.25 2.81 3.68
CA LYS A 281 26.58 2.23 3.94
C LYS A 281 26.93 1.14 2.92
N TYR A 282 25.99 0.23 2.65
CA TYR A 282 26.20 -0.81 1.65
C TYR A 282 26.42 -0.22 0.25
N LEU A 283 25.63 0.81 -0.13
CA LEU A 283 25.72 1.48 -1.42
C LEU A 283 27.05 2.24 -1.59
N ASP A 284 27.60 2.80 -0.52
CA ASP A 284 28.90 3.50 -0.56
C ASP A 284 30.06 2.52 -0.78
N ARG A 285 30.05 1.37 -0.08
CA ARG A 285 31.13 0.38 -0.13
C ARG A 285 31.07 -0.57 -1.33
N MET A 286 29.89 -0.77 -1.93
CA MET A 286 29.77 -1.73 -3.04
C MET A 286 30.62 -1.30 -4.24
N GLY A 287 31.11 -2.26 -5.00
CA GLY A 287 31.75 -2.01 -6.28
C GLY A 287 30.72 -1.75 -7.38
N ASP A 288 31.17 -1.94 -8.62
CA ASP A 288 30.39 -1.75 -9.84
C ASP A 288 29.90 -3.09 -10.41
N GLN A 289 29.60 -4.09 -9.57
CA GLN A 289 29.32 -5.44 -10.05
C GLN A 289 27.90 -5.68 -10.60
N TYR A 290 26.94 -4.78 -10.33
CA TYR A 290 25.51 -5.03 -10.60
C TYR A 290 25.04 -4.51 -11.96
N ASP A 291 24.26 -5.35 -12.63
CA ASP A 291 23.64 -5.05 -13.93
C ASP A 291 22.17 -4.57 -13.75
N LEU A 292 21.56 -4.86 -12.60
CA LEU A 292 20.19 -4.49 -12.25
C LEU A 292 20.13 -4.09 -10.77
N ILE A 293 19.65 -2.88 -10.47
CA ILE A 293 19.51 -2.38 -9.10
C ILE A 293 18.05 -2.02 -8.83
N ILE A 294 17.55 -2.37 -7.65
CA ILE A 294 16.25 -1.96 -7.12
C ILE A 294 16.47 -1.02 -5.94
N LEU A 295 15.77 0.11 -5.94
CA LEU A 295 15.68 1.06 -4.84
C LEU A 295 14.22 1.23 -4.43
N ASP A 296 13.79 0.55 -3.37
CA ASP A 296 12.44 0.69 -2.81
C ASP A 296 12.47 1.17 -1.35
N PRO A 297 12.94 2.40 -1.09
CA PRO A 297 13.11 2.89 0.27
C PRO A 297 11.76 3.08 0.99
N PRO A 298 11.76 3.05 2.33
CA PRO A 298 10.58 3.45 3.10
C PRO A 298 10.20 4.90 2.80
N ALA A 299 8.95 5.28 3.10
CA ALA A 299 8.46 6.63 2.87
C ALA A 299 9.31 7.68 3.62
N PHE A 300 10.12 8.45 2.88
CA PHE A 300 10.94 9.53 3.46
C PHE A 300 10.14 10.75 3.94
N ALA A 301 8.86 10.86 3.57
CA ALA A 301 7.98 11.94 4.03
C ALA A 301 6.57 11.41 4.29
N LYS A 302 6.10 11.62 5.53
CA LYS A 302 4.72 11.31 5.96
C LYS A 302 3.81 12.54 5.95
N HIS A 303 4.38 13.75 5.95
CA HIS A 303 3.65 15.03 5.97
C HIS A 303 4.31 16.06 5.05
N LYS A 304 3.58 17.13 4.68
CA LYS A 304 4.03 18.12 3.69
C LYS A 304 5.33 18.82 4.07
N ASP A 305 5.55 19.10 5.36
CA ASP A 305 6.76 19.80 5.83
C ASP A 305 8.05 19.00 5.61
N ALA A 306 7.94 17.67 5.55
CA ALA A 306 9.06 16.78 5.30
C ALA A 306 9.41 16.63 3.80
N LEU A 307 8.62 17.22 2.89
CA LEU A 307 8.75 17.03 1.45
C LEU A 307 10.15 17.39 0.94
N ARG A 308 10.68 18.55 1.34
CA ARG A 308 12.00 19.02 0.88
C ARG A 308 13.12 18.05 1.25
N ASN A 309 13.12 17.55 2.48
CA ASN A 309 14.11 16.60 2.96
C ASN A 309 13.98 15.24 2.25
N ALA A 310 12.75 14.79 2.00
CA ALA A 310 12.51 13.56 1.25
C ALA A 310 13.05 13.64 -0.18
N LEU A 311 12.81 14.74 -0.90
CA LEU A 311 13.34 14.92 -2.26
C LEU A 311 14.87 14.92 -2.29
N GLN A 312 15.52 15.50 -1.28
CA GLN A 312 16.97 15.41 -1.14
C GLN A 312 17.45 13.98 -0.88
N GLY A 313 16.73 13.22 -0.07
CA GLY A 313 17.01 11.80 0.18
C GLY A 313 16.92 10.96 -1.09
N TYR A 314 15.82 11.08 -1.84
CA TYR A 314 15.65 10.38 -3.12
C TYR A 314 16.74 10.75 -4.13
N ARG A 315 17.08 12.04 -4.23
CA ARG A 315 18.16 12.51 -5.11
C ARG A 315 19.51 11.89 -4.74
N LYS A 316 19.88 11.91 -3.46
CA LYS A 316 21.16 11.32 -3.00
C LYS A 316 21.22 9.81 -3.27
N LEU A 317 20.15 9.09 -2.96
CA LEU A 317 20.07 7.65 -3.15
C LEU A 317 20.22 7.26 -4.64
N ASN A 318 19.48 7.93 -5.52
CA ASN A 318 19.54 7.66 -6.95
C ASN A 318 20.89 8.08 -7.57
N ALA A 319 21.49 9.19 -7.12
CA ALA A 319 22.79 9.63 -7.62
C ALA A 319 23.88 8.57 -7.34
N LYS A 320 23.87 7.99 -6.14
CA LYS A 320 24.78 6.90 -5.77
C LYS A 320 24.54 5.63 -6.58
N ALA A 321 23.27 5.29 -6.86
CA ALA A 321 22.98 4.14 -7.72
C ALA A 321 23.45 4.37 -9.16
N PHE A 322 23.30 5.57 -9.72
CA PHE A 322 23.82 5.90 -11.06
C PHE A 322 25.35 5.85 -11.13
N GLU A 323 26.03 6.26 -10.07
CA GLU A 323 27.50 6.17 -9.94
C GLU A 323 28.00 4.72 -9.97
N LYS A 324 27.24 3.80 -9.36
CA LYS A 324 27.70 2.42 -9.10
C LYS A 324 27.15 1.37 -10.07
N ILE A 325 26.06 1.64 -10.78
CA ILE A 325 25.49 0.68 -11.72
C ILE A 325 26.36 0.59 -12.99
N LYS A 326 26.53 -0.62 -13.52
CA LYS A 326 27.30 -0.82 -14.75
C LYS A 326 26.73 -0.05 -15.95
N PRO A 327 27.58 0.32 -16.92
CA PRO A 327 27.11 0.73 -18.25
C PRO A 327 26.19 -0.32 -18.87
N GLY A 328 25.06 0.12 -19.40
CA GLY A 328 23.99 -0.74 -19.91
C GLY A 328 23.11 -1.38 -18.83
N GLY A 329 23.28 -0.97 -17.57
CA GLY A 329 22.52 -1.46 -16.43
C GLY A 329 21.10 -0.89 -16.38
N ILE A 330 20.26 -1.53 -15.56
CA ILE A 330 18.86 -1.16 -15.37
C ILE A 330 18.61 -0.79 -13.91
N LEU A 331 17.97 0.35 -13.67
CA LEU A 331 17.60 0.81 -12.33
C LEU A 331 16.08 0.84 -12.19
N PHE A 332 15.56 0.09 -11.21
CA PHE A 332 14.20 0.22 -10.71
C PHE A 332 14.25 1.10 -9.46
N THR A 333 13.51 2.21 -9.46
CA THR A 333 13.52 3.15 -8.32
C THR A 333 12.12 3.61 -7.98
N PHE A 334 11.78 3.61 -6.69
CA PHE A 334 10.42 3.79 -6.21
C PHE A 334 10.30 4.86 -5.11
N SER A 335 9.08 5.33 -4.92
CA SER A 335 8.66 6.18 -3.81
C SER A 335 7.22 5.86 -3.42
N CYS A 336 7.00 5.54 -2.15
CA CYS A 336 5.66 5.35 -1.56
C CYS A 336 5.18 6.56 -0.72
N SER A 337 5.94 7.66 -0.69
CA SER A 337 5.58 8.87 0.08
C SER A 337 4.37 9.58 -0.57
N GLN A 338 3.20 9.58 0.06
CA GLN A 338 1.97 10.18 -0.48
C GLN A 338 2.14 11.66 -0.87
N VAL A 339 2.89 12.45 -0.08
CA VAL A 339 3.13 13.88 -0.35
C VAL A 339 4.08 14.14 -1.53
N VAL A 340 4.77 13.12 -2.03
CA VAL A 340 5.65 13.22 -3.19
C VAL A 340 4.85 12.88 -4.44
N THR A 341 4.58 13.87 -5.28
CA THR A 341 3.93 13.66 -6.57
C THR A 341 4.84 12.93 -7.57
N LYS A 342 4.26 12.44 -8.67
CA LYS A 342 5.02 11.86 -9.80
C LYS A 342 6.08 12.83 -10.33
N ASP A 343 5.71 14.09 -10.52
CA ASP A 343 6.63 15.11 -11.04
C ASP A 343 7.75 15.44 -10.04
N ASN A 344 7.43 15.50 -8.75
CA ASN A 344 8.43 15.70 -7.70
C ASN A 344 9.47 14.56 -7.70
N PHE A 345 9.01 13.31 -7.72
CA PHE A 345 9.89 12.14 -7.75
C PHE A 345 10.74 12.11 -9.02
N ARG A 346 10.11 12.29 -10.18
CA ARG A 346 10.78 12.32 -11.49
C ARG A 346 11.87 13.37 -11.55
N THR A 347 11.56 14.60 -11.11
CA THR A 347 12.52 15.71 -11.07
C THR A 347 13.70 15.43 -10.14
N ALA A 348 13.45 14.79 -8.98
CA ALA A 348 14.51 14.39 -8.06
C ALA A 348 15.47 13.36 -8.69
N VAL A 349 14.92 12.36 -9.40
CA VAL A 349 15.71 11.35 -10.12
C VAL A 349 16.46 11.97 -11.31
N PHE A 350 15.85 12.91 -12.03
CA PHE A 350 16.51 13.61 -13.14
C PHE A 350 17.69 14.45 -12.69
N THR A 351 17.54 15.15 -11.57
CA THR A 351 18.65 15.89 -10.96
C THR A 351 19.77 14.93 -10.57
N ALA A 352 19.44 13.76 -10.02
CA ALA A 352 20.43 12.74 -9.69
C ALA A 352 21.17 12.20 -10.93
N ALA A 353 20.46 11.96 -12.04
CA ALA A 353 21.06 11.53 -13.30
C ALA A 353 22.01 12.61 -13.85
N ALA A 354 21.59 13.87 -13.86
CA ALA A 354 22.43 14.99 -14.30
C ALA A 354 23.72 15.13 -13.45
N MET A 355 23.62 14.93 -12.13
CA MET A 355 24.77 14.92 -11.22
C MET A 355 25.76 13.79 -11.49
N SER A 356 25.28 12.64 -11.99
CA SER A 356 26.12 11.49 -12.30
C SER A 356 26.88 11.60 -13.64
N GLY A 357 26.45 12.50 -14.53
CA GLY A 357 26.99 12.63 -15.90
C GLY A 357 26.67 11.46 -16.83
N ARG A 358 25.82 10.50 -16.40
CA ARG A 358 25.45 9.30 -17.16
C ARG A 358 24.32 9.59 -18.14
N SER A 359 24.24 8.82 -19.22
CA SER A 359 23.12 8.87 -20.16
C SER A 359 21.99 7.96 -19.63
N VAL A 360 20.82 8.54 -19.33
CA VAL A 360 19.72 7.82 -18.69
C VAL A 360 18.44 7.91 -19.52
N ARG A 361 17.79 6.77 -19.77
CA ARG A 361 16.52 6.68 -20.52
C ARG A 361 15.42 6.08 -19.65
N ILE A 362 14.23 6.68 -19.63
CA ILE A 362 13.05 6.06 -18.99
C ILE A 362 12.53 4.95 -19.91
N LEU A 363 12.45 3.74 -19.39
CA LEU A 363 11.80 2.60 -20.04
C LEU A 363 10.34 2.46 -19.61
N HIS A 364 10.06 2.67 -18.32
CA HIS A 364 8.71 2.57 -17.74
C HIS A 364 8.47 3.62 -16.67
N GLN A 365 7.22 4.03 -16.54
CA GLN A 365 6.70 4.78 -15.40
C GLN A 365 5.69 3.88 -14.68
N LEU A 366 5.96 3.58 -13.42
CA LEU A 366 5.26 2.54 -12.65
C LEU A 366 4.38 3.16 -11.56
N THR A 367 3.33 2.43 -11.21
CA THR A 367 2.34 2.79 -10.18
C THR A 367 1.98 1.57 -9.34
N GLN A 368 1.13 1.78 -8.34
CA GLN A 368 0.42 0.70 -7.66
C GLN A 368 -0.45 -0.11 -8.64
N PRO A 369 -0.70 -1.41 -8.34
CA PRO A 369 -1.46 -2.32 -9.18
C PRO A 369 -2.97 -2.07 -9.16
N ALA A 370 -3.71 -2.73 -10.06
CA ALA A 370 -5.16 -2.54 -10.23
C ALA A 370 -6.02 -2.93 -9.01
N ASP A 371 -5.53 -3.81 -8.12
CA ASP A 371 -6.20 -4.10 -6.84
C ASP A 371 -5.95 -3.03 -5.77
N HIS A 372 -5.20 -1.98 -6.09
CA HIS A 372 -5.04 -0.73 -5.34
C HIS A 372 -5.63 0.45 -6.12
N PRO A 373 -6.94 0.43 -6.41
CA PRO A 373 -7.57 1.40 -7.29
C PRO A 373 -7.46 2.82 -6.75
N VAL A 374 -7.19 3.77 -7.64
CA VAL A 374 -7.32 5.20 -7.33
C VAL A 374 -8.72 5.62 -7.73
N ASN A 375 -9.51 6.09 -6.77
CA ASN A 375 -10.82 6.65 -7.04
C ASN A 375 -10.65 7.97 -7.81
N ILE A 376 -11.33 8.10 -8.94
CA ILE A 376 -11.24 9.28 -9.80
C ILE A 376 -11.66 10.57 -9.09
N TYR A 377 -12.52 10.46 -8.07
CA TYR A 377 -12.97 11.58 -7.23
C TYR A 377 -12.06 11.84 -6.02
N HIS A 378 -11.00 11.05 -5.85
CA HIS A 378 -10.03 11.13 -4.76
C HIS A 378 -8.61 10.80 -5.27
N PRO A 379 -7.97 11.71 -6.04
CA PRO A 379 -6.64 11.50 -6.62
C PRO A 379 -5.54 11.32 -5.56
N GLU A 380 -5.76 11.76 -4.32
CA GLU A 380 -4.83 11.58 -3.19
C GLU A 380 -4.57 10.10 -2.84
N GLY A 381 -5.40 9.18 -3.35
CA GLY A 381 -5.18 7.74 -3.24
C GLY A 381 -4.00 7.22 -4.09
N GLU A 382 -3.48 8.01 -5.03
CA GLU A 382 -2.27 7.66 -5.76
C GLU A 382 -1.01 7.95 -4.92
N TYR A 383 -0.29 6.90 -4.52
CA TYR A 383 0.84 7.05 -3.58
C TYR A 383 2.12 6.36 -4.03
N LEU A 384 2.06 5.32 -4.86
CA LEU A 384 3.23 4.60 -5.34
C LEU A 384 3.67 5.15 -6.69
N LYS A 385 4.93 5.55 -6.78
CA LYS A 385 5.56 5.97 -8.04
C LYS A 385 6.82 5.15 -8.24
N GLY A 386 7.08 4.74 -9.48
CA GLY A 386 8.34 4.10 -9.84
C GLY A 386 8.82 4.49 -11.23
N LEU A 387 10.12 4.32 -11.45
CA LEU A 387 10.75 4.45 -12.77
C LEU A 387 11.62 3.22 -13.02
N VAL A 388 11.59 2.74 -14.27
CA VAL A 388 12.59 1.80 -14.79
C VAL A 388 13.47 2.54 -15.75
N LEU A 389 14.77 2.55 -15.49
CA LEU A 389 15.74 3.37 -16.19
C LEU A 389 16.83 2.50 -16.81
N TYR A 390 17.21 2.79 -18.05
CA TYR A 390 18.43 2.29 -18.66
C TYR A 390 19.56 3.31 -18.45
N VAL A 391 20.72 2.86 -17.99
CA VAL A 391 21.85 3.73 -17.61
C VAL A 391 23.10 3.36 -18.41
N GLU A 392 23.63 4.31 -19.17
CA GLU A 392 24.78 4.15 -20.07
C GLU A 392 26.00 4.95 -19.63
#